data_AF-I0WBZ0-F1
#
_entry.id   AF-I0WBZ0-F1
#
_cell.length_a   1.000
_cell.length_b   1.000
_cell.length_c   1.000
_cell.angle_alpha   90.00
_cell.angle_beta   90.00
_cell.angle_gamma   90.00
#
_symmetry.space_group_name_H-M   'P 1'
#
loop_
_entity.id
_entity.type
_entity.pdbx_description
1 polymer ?
#
loop_
_entity_poly.entity_id
_entity_poly.type
_entity_poly.pdbx_seq_one_letter_code
_entity_poly.pdbx_strand_id
1 'polypeptide(L)'
;MIERILLSSLFVACSWVVKGQDLSGSWVYKETRKGVSYYSKEARMEVHRSGFEFGQDGQITIRRNESSCGTPPIRYQNYRGTWRMNADSVITTTYRFHSYNLENDSWKLVFVSKDSLALKYKG
;
A
#
# COMPACT_ATOMS: atom_id res chain seq x y z
N MET A 1 41.68 4.69 44.77
CA MET A 1 41.02 5.67 43.87
C MET A 1 41.04 5.05 42.49
N ILE A 2 39.99 4.29 42.12
CA ILE A 2 39.86 3.65 40.80
C ILE A 2 38.43 3.95 40.35
N GLU A 3 38.33 4.86 39.39
CA GLU A 3 37.07 5.35 38.85
C GLU A 3 36.56 4.36 37.80
N ARG A 4 35.38 3.78 38.05
CA ARG A 4 34.69 2.89 37.10
C ARG A 4 33.95 3.76 36.09
N ILE A 5 34.51 3.91 34.90
CA ILE A 5 33.83 4.52 33.76
C ILE A 5 32.72 3.56 33.30
N LEU A 6 31.47 3.91 33.61
CA LEU A 6 30.28 3.29 33.06
C LEU A 6 30.15 3.74 31.59
N LEU A 7 30.48 2.85 30.65
CA LEU A 7 30.17 3.03 29.23
C LEU A 7 28.64 2.94 29.05
N SER A 8 28.00 4.11 29.04
CA SER A 8 26.61 4.28 28.66
C SER A 8 26.45 3.91 27.18
N SER A 9 25.87 2.74 26.95
CA SER A 9 25.47 2.27 25.62
C SER A 9 24.39 3.20 25.08
N LEU A 10 24.78 4.13 24.21
CA LEU A 10 23.86 4.91 23.38
C LEU A 10 23.17 3.93 22.44
N PHE A 11 21.96 3.51 22.80
CA PHE A 11 21.03 2.92 21.86
C PHE A 11 20.75 4.00 20.80
N VAL A 12 21.45 3.91 19.68
CA VAL A 12 21.02 4.56 18.45
C VAL A 12 19.74 3.84 18.05
N ALA A 13 18.61 4.30 18.59
CA ALA A 13 17.32 4.03 17.99
C ALA A 13 17.41 4.64 16.60
N CYS A 14 17.66 3.79 15.61
CA CYS A 14 17.61 4.18 14.22
C CYS A 14 16.14 4.54 13.94
N SER A 15 15.79 5.80 14.17
CA SER A 15 14.53 6.36 13.71
C SER A 15 14.67 6.49 12.20
N TRP A 16 14.46 5.39 11.48
CA TRP A 16 14.19 5.44 10.05
C TRP A 16 12.87 6.16 9.85
N VAL A 17 12.95 7.49 9.82
CA VAL A 17 11.92 8.32 9.23
C VAL A 17 11.91 7.96 7.76
N VAL A 18 10.93 7.14 7.36
CA VAL A 18 10.72 6.72 5.97
C VAL A 18 10.21 7.92 5.18
N LYS A 19 11.12 8.81 4.78
CA LYS A 19 10.87 9.84 3.76
C LYS A 19 11.21 9.25 2.39
N GLY A 20 10.22 9.12 1.51
CA GLY A 20 10.45 8.91 0.07
C GLY A 20 10.46 7.47 -0.43
N GLN A 21 9.60 6.57 0.07
CA GLN A 21 9.42 5.28 -0.58
C GLN A 21 8.65 5.44 -1.90
N ASP A 22 9.33 5.17 -3.02
CA ASP A 22 8.73 5.19 -4.34
C ASP A 22 7.79 4.00 -4.52
N LEU A 23 6.49 4.27 -4.40
CA LEU A 23 5.44 3.29 -4.67
C LEU A 23 5.08 3.19 -6.15
N SER A 24 5.70 4.00 -7.02
CA SER A 24 5.24 4.15 -8.40
C SER A 24 5.33 2.83 -9.18
N GLY A 25 4.30 2.57 -9.97
CA GLY A 25 4.16 1.38 -10.81
C GLY A 25 2.94 0.53 -10.46
N SER A 26 2.78 -0.57 -11.20
CA SER A 26 1.66 -1.50 -11.05
C SER A 26 1.99 -2.60 -10.05
N TRP A 27 1.07 -2.84 -9.11
CA TRP A 27 1.16 -3.82 -8.04
C TRP A 27 -0.02 -4.78 -8.13
N VAL A 28 0.24 -6.06 -8.36
CA VAL A 28 -0.80 -7.09 -8.53
C VAL A 28 -0.92 -7.91 -7.25
N TYR A 29 -2.16 -8.03 -6.76
CA TYR A 29 -2.47 -8.80 -5.57
C TYR A 29 -2.08 -10.27 -5.72
N LYS A 30 -1.39 -10.80 -4.72
CA LYS A 30 -1.03 -12.22 -4.63
C LYS A 30 -1.87 -12.93 -3.59
N GLU A 31 -1.84 -12.43 -2.36
CA GLU A 31 -2.49 -13.09 -1.23
C GLU A 31 -2.66 -12.17 -0.02
N THR A 32 -3.40 -12.64 0.97
CA THR A 32 -3.51 -12.01 2.28
C THR A 32 -3.15 -13.03 3.34
N ARG A 33 -2.24 -12.66 4.25
CA ARG A 33 -1.86 -13.49 5.39
C ARG A 33 -1.91 -12.65 6.66
N LYS A 34 -2.61 -13.14 7.68
CA LYS A 34 -2.75 -12.45 8.99
C LYS A 34 -3.19 -10.99 8.87
N GLY A 35 -4.10 -10.69 7.94
CA GLY A 35 -4.64 -9.35 7.70
C GLY A 35 -3.68 -8.38 6.98
N VAL A 36 -2.60 -8.88 6.39
CA VAL A 36 -1.69 -8.12 5.52
C VAL A 36 -1.85 -8.63 4.10
N SER A 37 -2.13 -7.73 3.16
CA SER A 37 -2.23 -8.02 1.73
C SER A 37 -0.86 -7.82 1.07
N TYR A 38 -0.45 -8.80 0.28
CA TYR A 38 0.83 -8.85 -0.41
C TYR A 38 0.63 -8.72 -1.93
N TYR A 39 1.50 -7.93 -2.55
CA TYR A 39 1.46 -7.59 -3.97
C TYR A 39 2.85 -7.76 -4.57
N SER A 40 2.91 -8.11 -5.86
CA SER A 40 4.16 -8.03 -6.65
C SER A 40 4.12 -6.85 -7.60
N LYS A 41 5.29 -6.29 -7.89
CA LYS A 41 5.45 -5.30 -8.95
C LYS A 41 5.36 -6.00 -10.31
N GLU A 42 4.55 -5.47 -11.21
CA GLU A 42 4.34 -5.98 -12.55
C GLU A 42 4.43 -4.85 -13.57
N ALA A 43 4.71 -5.16 -14.83
CA ALA A 43 4.74 -4.14 -15.89
C ALA A 43 3.36 -3.52 -16.18
N ARG A 44 2.29 -4.25 -15.85
CA ARG A 44 0.89 -3.81 -15.96
C ARG A 44 0.03 -4.62 -15.00
N MET A 45 -1.09 -4.06 -14.58
CA MET A 45 -2.06 -4.81 -13.77
C MET A 45 -2.66 -6.00 -14.54
N GLU A 46 -2.79 -7.15 -13.87
CA GLU A 46 -3.44 -8.36 -14.42
C GLU A 46 -4.97 -8.17 -14.51
N VAL A 47 -5.58 -8.60 -15.62
CA VAL A 47 -7.01 -8.33 -15.92
C VAL A 47 -7.96 -9.04 -14.95
N HIS A 48 -7.54 -10.18 -14.38
CA HIS A 48 -8.36 -11.04 -13.53
C HIS A 48 -7.95 -10.99 -12.06
N ARG A 49 -7.22 -9.95 -11.62
CA ARG A 49 -6.80 -9.79 -10.23
C ARG A 49 -6.95 -8.35 -9.77
N SER A 50 -7.11 -8.19 -8.45
CA SER A 50 -7.04 -6.89 -7.82
C SER A 50 -5.61 -6.34 -7.86
N GLY A 51 -5.49 -5.02 -7.76
CA GLY A 51 -4.20 -4.37 -7.74
C GLY A 51 -4.29 -2.86 -7.68
N PHE A 52 -3.11 -2.25 -7.68
CA PHE A 52 -2.94 -0.80 -7.68
C PHE A 52 -1.97 -0.41 -8.79
N GLU A 53 -2.14 0.80 -9.30
CA GLU A 53 -1.12 1.47 -10.11
C GLU A 53 -0.92 2.86 -9.53
N PHE A 54 0.20 3.06 -8.85
CA PHE A 54 0.55 4.36 -8.27
C PHE A 54 1.31 5.19 -9.30
N GLY A 55 0.79 6.37 -9.61
CA GLY A 55 1.46 7.40 -10.39
C GLY A 55 2.32 8.30 -9.51
N GLN A 56 3.41 8.83 -10.09
CA GLN A 56 4.34 9.77 -9.43
C GLN A 56 3.71 11.13 -9.10
N ASP A 57 2.62 11.47 -9.78
CA ASP A 57 1.85 12.71 -9.64
C ASP A 57 0.74 12.62 -8.57
N GLY A 58 0.72 11.55 -7.79
CA GLY A 58 -0.33 11.29 -6.79
C GLY A 58 -1.62 10.74 -7.40
N GLN A 59 -1.65 10.36 -8.68
CA GLN A 59 -2.76 9.61 -9.26
C GLN A 59 -2.67 8.13 -8.91
N ILE A 60 -3.82 7.48 -8.76
CA ILE A 60 -3.87 6.03 -8.58
C ILE A 60 -4.95 5.42 -9.48
N THR A 61 -4.66 4.24 -10.03
CA THR A 61 -5.70 3.35 -10.54
C THR A 61 -5.83 2.15 -9.62
N ILE A 62 -7.04 1.89 -9.16
CA ILE A 62 -7.37 0.75 -8.29
C ILE A 62 -8.13 -0.26 -9.13
N ARG A 63 -7.63 -1.49 -9.21
CA ARG A 63 -8.36 -2.60 -9.81
C ARG A 63 -8.96 -3.45 -8.70
N ARG A 64 -10.28 -3.59 -8.72
CA ARG A 64 -11.02 -4.45 -7.78
C ARG A 64 -12.19 -5.12 -8.46
N ASN A 65 -12.74 -6.13 -7.78
CA ASN A 65 -13.95 -6.81 -8.22
C ASN A 65 -15.11 -5.80 -8.29
N GLU A 66 -15.77 -5.75 -9.44
CA GLU A 66 -16.96 -4.91 -9.70
C GLU A 66 -18.22 -5.53 -9.07
N SER A 67 -18.18 -6.82 -8.73
CA SER A 67 -19.33 -7.58 -8.25
C SER A 67 -19.47 -7.44 -6.73
N SER A 68 -20.70 -7.16 -6.27
CA SER A 68 -21.02 -7.06 -4.83
C SER A 68 -20.97 -8.40 -4.08
N CYS A 69 -21.12 -9.51 -4.80
CA CYS A 69 -21.32 -10.84 -4.20
C CYS A 69 -20.33 -11.93 -4.68
N GLY A 70 -19.37 -11.58 -5.55
CA GLY A 70 -18.34 -12.53 -6.01
C GLY A 70 -18.85 -13.72 -6.83
N THR A 71 -20.11 -13.72 -7.26
CA THR A 71 -20.69 -14.77 -8.10
C THR A 71 -20.05 -14.74 -9.49
N PRO A 72 -19.49 -15.86 -9.99
CA PRO A 72 -18.97 -15.93 -11.34
C PRO A 72 -20.01 -15.50 -12.41
N PRO A 73 -19.58 -14.81 -13.48
CA PRO A 73 -18.21 -14.42 -13.78
C PRO A 73 -17.74 -13.21 -12.94
N ILE A 74 -16.58 -13.36 -12.28
CA ILE A 74 -15.96 -12.26 -11.53
C ILE A 74 -15.38 -11.26 -12.53
N ARG A 75 -15.94 -10.05 -12.54
CA ARG A 75 -15.45 -8.94 -13.35
C ARG A 75 -14.60 -8.00 -12.50
N TYR A 76 -13.49 -7.56 -13.08
CA TYR A 76 -12.61 -6.56 -12.47
C TYR A 76 -12.70 -5.27 -13.27
N GLN A 77 -12.74 -4.16 -12.55
CA GLN A 77 -12.78 -2.83 -13.15
C GLN A 77 -11.72 -1.93 -12.52
N ASN A 78 -11.29 -0.94 -13.31
CA ASN A 78 -10.36 0.09 -12.89
C ASN A 78 -11.12 1.32 -12.40
N TYR A 79 -10.75 1.81 -11.22
CA TYR A 79 -11.26 3.04 -10.63
C TYR A 79 -10.10 4.03 -10.49
N ARG A 80 -10.22 5.19 -11.12
CA ARG A 80 -9.22 6.25 -11.01
C ARG A 80 -9.46 7.08 -9.76
N GLY A 81 -8.38 7.55 -9.16
CA GLY A 81 -8.41 8.36 -7.97
C GLY A 81 -7.08 9.05 -7.70
N THR A 82 -6.93 9.52 -6.48
CA THR A 82 -5.67 10.08 -5.97
C THR A 82 -5.18 9.29 -4.77
N TRP A 83 -3.89 9.36 -4.50
CA TRP A 83 -3.29 8.79 -3.31
C TRP A 83 -2.32 9.77 -2.65
N ARG A 84 -2.18 9.65 -1.35
CA ARG A 84 -1.19 10.38 -0.55
C ARG A 84 -0.66 9.47 0.54
N MET A 85 0.60 9.64 0.92
CA MET A 85 1.18 8.98 2.09
C MET A 85 1.53 10.01 3.15
N ASN A 86 1.13 9.76 4.40
CA ASN A 86 1.49 10.60 5.53
C ASN A 86 2.82 10.17 6.18
N ALA A 87 3.27 10.94 7.17
CA ALA A 87 4.52 10.65 7.90
C ALA A 87 4.50 9.31 8.65
N ASP A 88 3.30 8.81 8.98
CA ASP A 88 3.09 7.51 9.63
C ASP A 88 2.99 6.36 8.64
N SER A 89 3.42 6.52 7.39
CA SER A 89 3.34 5.48 6.34
C SER A 89 1.92 4.95 6.13
N VAL A 90 0.91 5.79 6.35
CA VAL A 90 -0.48 5.51 5.99
C VAL A 90 -0.73 6.11 4.62
N ILE A 91 -1.12 5.24 3.70
CA ILE A 91 -1.55 5.59 2.35
C ILE A 91 -3.06 5.80 2.40
N THR A 92 -3.50 6.99 2.04
CA THR A 92 -4.92 7.29 1.82
C THR A 92 -5.17 7.32 0.33
N THR A 93 -6.13 6.53 -0.14
CA THR A 93 -6.58 6.54 -1.54
C THR A 93 -8.00 7.06 -1.62
N THR A 94 -8.23 8.01 -2.51
CA THR A 94 -9.54 8.63 -2.73
C THR A 94 -9.96 8.39 -4.17
N TYR A 95 -11.04 7.66 -4.39
CA TYR A 95 -11.47 7.24 -5.72
C TYR A 95 -12.99 7.13 -5.81
N ARG A 96 -13.52 7.15 -7.02
CA ARG A 96 -14.96 6.99 -7.23
C ARG A 96 -15.27 5.53 -7.54
N PHE A 97 -15.99 4.87 -6.64
CA PHE A 97 -16.49 3.51 -6.86
C PHE A 97 -17.91 3.60 -7.41
N HIS A 98 -18.09 3.16 -8.65
CA HIS A 98 -19.35 3.30 -9.41
C HIS A 98 -19.86 4.76 -9.52
N SER A 99 -21.09 4.96 -10.00
CA SER A 99 -21.65 6.29 -10.27
C SER A 99 -22.08 7.08 -9.02
N TYR A 100 -21.84 6.56 -7.81
CA TYR A 100 -22.51 7.07 -6.61
C TYR A 100 -21.54 7.73 -5.63
N ASN A 101 -20.54 7.00 -5.10
CA ASN A 101 -19.80 7.46 -3.92
C ASN A 101 -18.29 7.61 -4.15
N LEU A 102 -17.74 8.64 -3.51
CA LEU A 102 -16.30 8.79 -3.32
C LEU A 102 -15.90 7.90 -2.13
N GLU A 103 -15.04 6.92 -2.37
CA GLU A 103 -14.49 6.04 -1.35
C GLU A 103 -13.13 6.58 -0.90
N ASN A 104 -12.85 6.43 0.40
CA ASN A 104 -11.56 6.74 0.99
C ASN A 104 -11.08 5.51 1.73
N ASP A 105 -10.04 4.86 1.22
CA ASP A 105 -9.41 3.73 1.89
C ASP A 105 -8.11 4.16 2.54
N SER A 106 -7.86 3.66 3.75
CA SER A 106 -6.61 3.85 4.46
C SER A 106 -5.85 2.53 4.57
N TRP A 107 -4.57 2.57 4.20
CA TRP A 107 -3.67 1.42 4.20
C TRP A 107 -2.39 1.77 4.95
N LYS A 108 -2.05 1.00 5.98
CA LYS A 108 -0.72 1.09 6.59
C LYS A 108 0.26 0.33 5.71
N LEU A 109 1.30 1.02 5.24
CA LEU A 109 2.43 0.40 4.60
C LEU A 109 3.19 -0.45 5.62
N VAL A 110 3.26 -1.75 5.35
CA VAL A 110 4.02 -2.71 6.17
C VAL A 110 5.43 -2.83 5.60
N PHE A 111 5.56 -2.92 4.28
CA PHE A 111 6.83 -3.09 3.59
C PHE A 111 6.71 -2.73 2.10
N VAL A 112 7.79 -2.22 1.50
CA VAL A 112 7.95 -2.13 0.04
C VAL A 112 9.41 -2.35 -0.35
N SER A 113 9.62 -3.05 -1.46
CA SER A 113 10.88 -3.24 -2.14
C SER A 113 10.74 -2.92 -3.64
N LYS A 114 11.74 -3.28 -4.44
CA LYS A 114 11.67 -3.19 -5.90
C LYS A 114 10.55 -4.04 -6.51
N ASP A 115 10.21 -5.16 -5.90
CA ASP A 115 9.33 -6.19 -6.48
C ASP A 115 8.17 -6.60 -5.58
N SER A 116 8.15 -6.17 -4.32
CA SER A 116 7.18 -6.62 -3.32
C SER A 116 6.58 -5.43 -2.57
N LEU A 117 5.28 -5.48 -2.31
CA LEU A 117 4.55 -4.50 -1.52
C LEU A 117 3.64 -5.23 -0.53
N ALA A 118 3.61 -4.76 0.72
CA ALA A 118 2.75 -5.29 1.76
C ALA A 118 1.97 -4.16 2.42
N LEU A 119 0.64 -4.27 2.41
CA LEU A 119 -0.28 -3.28 2.95
C LEU A 119 -1.21 -3.92 3.97
N LYS A 120 -1.53 -3.19 5.04
CA LYS A 120 -2.54 -3.56 6.02
C LYS A 120 -3.70 -2.57 5.96
N TYR A 121 -4.90 -3.05 5.67
CA TYR A 121 -6.11 -2.21 5.66
C TYR A 121 -6.38 -1.61 7.05
N LYS A 122 -6.81 -0.35 7.10
CA LYS A 122 -7.06 0.40 8.34
C LYS A 122 -8.52 0.78 8.57
N GLY A 123 -9.36 0.73 7.54
CA GLY A 123 -10.72 1.28 7.62
C GLY A 123 -10.74 2.79 7.48
#